data_AF-A0A660RM12-F1
#
_entry.id   AF-A0A660RM12-F1
#
_cell.length_a   1.000
_cell.length_b   1.000
_cell.length_c   1.000
_cell.angle_alpha   90.00
_cell.angle_beta   90.00
_cell.angle_gamma   90.00
#
_symmetry.space_group_name_H-M   'P 1'
#
loop_
_entity.id
_entity.type
_entity.pdbx_description
1 polymer ?
#
loop_
_entity_poly.entity_id
_entity_poly.type
_entity_poly.pdbx_seq_one_letter_code
_entity_poly.pdbx_strand_id
1 'polypeptide(L)'
;MPMLVIWISIVGKKNFSKGEKDMFILGNLLIAIGSVLHIVIYFFYFVIIIAAVLSWLRPNPYHPVINIIYRLSDIIVNPIRRFVPPLGFVDISPFITLLILYFIDLFIVRSIIQLGYMIS
;
A
#
# COMPACT_ATOMS: atom_id res chain seq x y z
N MET A 1 -52.87 -20.31 8.48
CA MET A 1 -51.50 -20.01 8.99
C MET A 1 -50.31 -20.29 8.04
N PRO A 2 -50.39 -20.92 6.84
CA PRO A 2 -49.19 -21.18 6.02
C PRO A 2 -48.68 -19.96 5.22
N MET A 3 -49.56 -19.00 4.88
CA MET A 3 -49.23 -17.83 4.05
C MET A 3 -48.22 -16.87 4.73
N LEU A 4 -48.31 -16.72 6.06
CA LEU A 4 -47.38 -15.88 6.83
C LEU A 4 -45.97 -16.47 6.88
N VAL A 5 -45.84 -17.79 6.98
CA VAL A 5 -44.53 -18.48 7.01
C VAL A 5 -43.81 -18.35 5.66
N ILE A 6 -44.56 -18.50 4.56
CA ILE A 6 -44.04 -18.32 3.20
C ILE A 6 -43.57 -16.87 2.99
N TRP A 7 -44.36 -15.90 3.43
CA TRP A 7 -44.02 -14.49 3.31
C TRP A 7 -42.74 -14.13 4.07
N ILE A 8 -42.60 -14.57 5.33
CA ILE A 8 -41.40 -14.36 6.15
C ILE A 8 -40.15 -15.00 5.50
N SER A 9 -40.29 -16.22 4.98
CA SER A 9 -39.19 -16.92 4.29
C SER A 9 -38.71 -16.20 3.04
N ILE A 10 -39.64 -15.70 2.20
CA ILE A 10 -39.30 -14.97 0.97
C ILE A 10 -38.64 -13.63 1.29
N VAL A 11 -39.19 -12.85 2.22
CA VAL A 11 -38.63 -11.56 2.64
C VAL A 11 -37.24 -11.76 3.26
N GLY A 12 -37.10 -12.76 4.14
CA GLY A 12 -35.82 -13.12 4.74
C GLY A 12 -34.76 -13.48 3.70
N LYS A 13 -35.08 -14.33 2.73
CA LYS A 13 -34.15 -14.76 1.68
C LYS A 13 -33.72 -13.62 0.76
N LYS A 14 -34.65 -12.69 0.44
CA LYS A 14 -34.34 -11.51 -0.37
C LYS A 14 -33.42 -10.53 0.36
N ASN A 15 -33.67 -10.29 1.64
CA ASN A 15 -32.82 -9.42 2.47
C ASN A 15 -31.43 -10.04 2.71
N PHE A 16 -31.37 -11.34 2.95
CA PHE A 16 -30.13 -12.09 3.13
C PHE A 16 -29.27 -12.04 1.85
N SER A 17 -29.85 -12.34 0.68
CA SER A 17 -29.13 -12.28 -0.60
C SER A 17 -28.64 -10.88 -0.96
N LYS A 18 -29.37 -9.83 -0.52
CA LYS A 18 -28.91 -8.45 -0.69
C LYS A 18 -27.70 -8.16 0.20
N GLY A 19 -27.77 -8.53 1.48
CA GLY A 19 -26.67 -8.35 2.43
C GLY A 19 -25.39 -9.05 1.99
N GLU A 20 -25.48 -10.28 1.48
CA GLU A 20 -24.34 -11.03 0.93
C GLU A 20 -23.67 -10.28 -0.23
N LYS A 21 -24.45 -9.70 -1.15
CA LYS A 21 -23.90 -8.93 -2.29
C LYS A 21 -23.24 -7.64 -1.84
N ASP A 22 -23.84 -6.93 -0.89
CA ASP A 22 -23.28 -5.69 -0.35
C ASP A 22 -21.94 -5.97 0.35
N MET A 23 -21.84 -7.04 1.14
CA MET A 23 -20.59 -7.48 1.79
C MET A 23 -19.52 -7.92 0.78
N PHE A 24 -19.92 -8.66 -0.27
CA PHE A 24 -19.03 -9.05 -1.35
C PHE A 24 -18.42 -7.84 -2.09
N ILE A 25 -19.24 -6.83 -2.39
CA ILE A 25 -18.76 -5.60 -3.06
C ILE A 25 -17.79 -4.84 -2.15
N LEU A 26 -18.11 -4.71 -0.86
CA LEU A 26 -17.25 -4.03 0.11
C LEU A 26 -15.90 -4.75 0.29
N GLY A 27 -15.91 -6.08 0.40
CA GLY A 27 -14.67 -6.87 0.52
C GLY A 27 -13.77 -6.70 -0.70
N ASN A 28 -14.32 -6.77 -1.91
CA ASN A 28 -13.58 -6.52 -3.15
C ASN A 28 -13.00 -5.09 -3.22
N LEU A 29 -13.74 -4.09 -2.74
CA LEU A 29 -13.25 -2.71 -2.68
C LEU A 29 -12.03 -2.59 -1.76
N LEU A 30 -12.06 -3.21 -0.58
CA LEU A 30 -10.93 -3.23 0.35
C LEU A 30 -9.70 -3.92 -0.25
N ILE A 31 -9.90 -5.06 -0.92
CA ILE A 31 -8.83 -5.77 -1.63
C ILE A 31 -8.21 -4.88 -2.71
N ALA A 32 -9.05 -4.19 -3.50
CA ALA A 32 -8.58 -3.31 -4.57
C ALA A 32 -7.77 -2.13 -4.02
N ILE A 33 -8.25 -1.48 -2.95
CA ILE A 33 -7.54 -0.36 -2.30
C ILE A 33 -6.18 -0.84 -1.76
N GLY A 34 -6.15 -1.96 -1.03
CA GLY A 34 -4.91 -2.52 -0.52
C GLY A 34 -3.94 -2.88 -1.65
N SER A 35 -4.42 -3.46 -2.75
CA SER A 35 -3.59 -3.82 -3.89
C SER A 35 -2.98 -2.60 -4.59
N VAL A 36 -3.75 -1.53 -4.77
CA VAL A 36 -3.22 -0.27 -5.33
C VAL A 36 -2.16 0.33 -4.40
N LEU A 37 -2.41 0.31 -3.09
CA LEU A 37 -1.45 0.80 -2.10
C LEU A 37 -0.15 -0.02 -2.12
N HIS A 38 -0.24 -1.35 -2.23
CA HIS A 38 0.91 -2.24 -2.41
C HIS A 38 1.76 -1.82 -3.61
N ILE A 39 1.13 -1.60 -4.78
CA ILE A 39 1.83 -1.21 -6.02
C ILE A 39 2.55 0.12 -5.83
N VAL A 40 1.90 1.10 -5.20
CA VAL A 40 2.52 2.42 -4.94
C VAL A 40 3.73 2.29 -4.02
N ILE A 41 3.62 1.54 -2.92
CA ILE A 41 4.73 1.31 -2.00
C ILE A 41 5.87 0.59 -2.73
N TYR A 42 5.57 -0.44 -3.50
CA TYR A 42 6.55 -1.22 -4.24
C TYR A 42 7.29 -0.40 -5.31
N PHE A 43 6.57 0.52 -5.98
CA PHE A 43 7.16 1.48 -6.88
C PHE A 43 8.19 2.38 -6.17
N PHE A 44 7.82 2.99 -5.04
CA PHE A 44 8.75 3.82 -4.27
C PHE A 44 9.92 3.02 -3.70
N TYR A 45 9.67 1.78 -3.28
CA TYR A 45 10.70 0.87 -2.80
C TYR A 45 11.81 0.70 -3.84
N PHE A 46 11.45 0.43 -5.10
CA PHE A 46 12.43 0.33 -6.18
C PHE A 46 13.09 1.65 -6.54
N VAL A 47 12.34 2.74 -6.62
CA VAL A 47 12.90 4.08 -6.90
C VAL A 47 13.98 4.43 -5.88
N ILE A 48 13.73 4.16 -4.59
CA ILE A 48 14.68 4.44 -3.51
C ILE A 48 15.91 3.53 -3.60
N ILE A 49 15.73 2.24 -3.91
CA ILE A 49 16.87 1.33 -4.16
C ILE A 49 17.73 1.85 -5.31
N ILE A 50 17.11 2.22 -6.44
CA ILE A 50 17.84 2.75 -7.60
C ILE A 50 18.56 4.04 -7.20
N ALA A 51 17.91 4.97 -6.51
CA ALA A 51 18.54 6.19 -6.02
C ALA A 51 19.74 5.91 -5.09
N ALA A 52 19.61 4.95 -4.17
CA ALA A 52 20.70 4.53 -3.28
C ALA A 52 21.89 3.96 -4.07
N VAL A 53 21.64 3.09 -5.06
CA VAL A 53 22.69 2.56 -5.93
C VAL A 53 23.35 3.66 -6.76
N LEU A 54 22.57 4.57 -7.36
CA LEU A 54 23.09 5.71 -8.11
C LEU A 54 23.95 6.62 -7.22
N SER A 55 23.64 6.75 -5.92
CA SER A 55 24.45 7.55 -4.99
C SER A 55 25.88 7.00 -4.82
N TRP A 56 26.06 5.68 -4.88
CA TRP A 56 27.38 5.04 -4.85
C TRP A 56 28.11 5.13 -6.18
N LEU A 57 27.38 4.96 -7.30
CA LEU A 57 27.97 4.99 -8.64
C LEU A 57 28.37 6.41 -9.08
N ARG A 58 27.78 7.45 -8.47
CA ARG A 58 28.04 8.87 -8.78
C ARG A 58 27.95 9.18 -10.29
N PRO A 59 26.84 8.84 -10.96
CA PRO A 59 26.66 9.08 -12.38
C PRO A 59 26.53 10.58 -12.70
N ASN A 60 26.61 10.94 -13.98
CA ASN A 60 26.49 12.33 -14.43
C ASN A 60 25.14 12.95 -14.00
N PRO A 61 25.14 14.01 -13.16
CA PRO A 61 23.93 14.61 -12.61
C PRO A 61 23.08 15.37 -13.64
N TYR A 62 23.61 15.66 -14.83
CA TYR A 62 22.86 16.36 -15.88
C TYR A 62 21.90 15.44 -16.65
N HIS A 63 21.91 14.12 -16.38
CA HIS A 63 20.98 13.21 -17.04
C HIS A 63 19.56 13.37 -16.47
N PRO A 64 18.54 13.66 -17.30
CA PRO A 64 17.19 13.99 -16.82
C PRO A 64 16.55 12.85 -16.02
N VAL A 65 16.79 11.58 -16.41
CA VAL A 65 16.27 10.40 -15.70
C VAL A 65 16.82 10.29 -14.28
N ILE A 66 18.10 10.61 -14.07
CA ILE A 66 18.73 10.53 -12.74
C ILE A 66 18.10 11.57 -11.81
N ASN A 67 17.86 12.78 -12.31
CA ASN A 67 17.20 13.83 -11.54
C ASN A 67 15.75 13.47 -11.19
N ILE A 68 15.03 12.79 -12.08
CA ILE A 68 13.68 12.30 -11.79
C ILE A 68 13.72 11.24 -10.66
N ILE A 69 14.65 10.29 -10.73
CA ILE A 69 14.79 9.25 -9.71
C ILE A 69 15.09 9.86 -8.34
N TYR A 70 16.05 10.79 -8.26
CA TYR A 70 16.36 11.47 -7.00
C TYR A 70 15.17 12.28 -6.49
N ARG A 71 14.48 13.04 -7.35
CA ARG A 71 13.28 13.80 -6.94
C ARG A 71 12.18 12.89 -6.40
N LEU A 72 11.92 11.76 -7.04
CA LEU A 72 10.90 10.80 -6.59
C LEU A 72 11.29 10.15 -5.27
N SER A 73 12.55 9.72 -5.14
CA SER A 73 13.08 9.14 -3.89
C SER A 73 13.01 10.15 -2.73
N ASP A 74 13.42 11.39 -2.99
CA ASP A 74 13.49 12.47 -2.01
C ASP A 74 12.12 12.85 -1.43
N ILE A 75 11.01 12.62 -2.13
CA ILE A 75 9.65 12.84 -1.59
C ILE A 75 9.45 12.04 -0.30
N ILE A 76 9.95 10.80 -0.25
CA ILE A 76 9.77 9.91 0.90
C ILE A 76 10.98 9.97 1.83
N VAL A 77 12.20 10.05 1.29
CA VAL A 77 13.44 10.00 2.08
C VAL A 77 13.72 11.31 2.82
N ASN A 78 13.43 12.49 2.24
CA ASN A 78 13.74 13.78 2.90
C ASN A 78 13.02 14.01 4.23
N PRO A 79 11.73 13.67 4.38
CA PRO A 79 11.08 13.72 5.67
C PRO A 79 11.79 12.86 6.72
N ILE A 80 12.27 11.68 6.33
CA ILE A 80 12.93 10.72 7.23
C ILE A 80 14.33 11.21 7.60
N ARG A 81 15.07 11.83 6.66
CA ARG A 81 16.38 12.47 6.92
C ARG A 81 16.35 13.47 8.08
N ARG A 82 15.20 14.09 8.37
CA ARG A 82 15.07 15.04 9.49
C ARG A 82 15.11 14.37 10.87
N PHE A 83 14.78 13.08 10.92
CA PHE A 83 14.76 12.30 12.16
C PHE A 83 15.99 11.42 12.32
N VAL A 84 16.72 11.15 11.23
CA VAL A 84 17.93 10.34 11.24
C VAL A 84 19.13 11.26 11.52
N PRO A 85 19.83 11.11 12.65
CA PRO A 85 21.05 11.88 12.90
C PRO A 85 22.12 11.53 11.84
N PRO A 86 22.97 12.48 11.43
CA PRO A 86 24.00 12.23 10.43
C PRO A 86 25.02 11.20 10.96
N LEU A 87 25.00 9.99 10.40
CA LEU A 87 25.89 8.87 10.77
C LEU A 87 27.18 8.87 9.92
N GLY A 88 27.89 10.00 9.93
CA GLY A 88 29.16 10.16 9.20
C GLY A 88 28.97 10.47 7.71
N PHE A 89 29.72 9.79 6.83
CA PHE A 89 29.79 10.08 5.39
C PHE A 89 28.72 9.38 4.53
N VAL A 90 27.95 8.45 5.09
CA VAL A 90 26.96 7.66 4.35
C VAL A 90 25.56 7.99 4.84
N ASP A 91 24.67 8.32 3.90
CA ASP A 91 23.27 8.54 4.21
C ASP A 91 22.56 7.19 4.41
N ILE A 92 22.20 6.89 5.66
CA ILE A 92 21.47 5.66 6.03
C ILE A 92 19.96 5.85 5.89
N SER A 93 19.48 7.07 5.64
CA SER A 93 18.06 7.39 5.53
C SER A 93 17.33 6.58 4.45
N PRO A 94 17.91 6.29 3.26
CA PRO A 94 17.27 5.40 2.27
C PRO A 94 16.99 4.01 2.84
N PHE A 95 17.93 3.43 3.59
CA PHE A 95 17.76 2.11 4.19
C PHE A 95 16.65 2.10 5.24
N ILE A 96 16.63 3.09 6.13
CA ILE A 96 15.56 3.25 7.13
C ILE A 96 14.21 3.44 6.45
N THR A 97 14.17 4.21 5.36
CA THR A 97 12.96 4.42 4.56
C THR A 97 12.43 3.11 3.97
N LEU A 98 13.31 2.28 3.41
CA LEU A 98 12.93 0.96 2.87
C LEU A 98 12.35 0.06 3.96
N LEU A 99 12.92 0.06 5.17
CA LEU A 99 12.37 -0.69 6.31
C LEU A 99 10.97 -0.20 6.71
N ILE A 100 10.76 1.12 6.76
CA ILE A 100 9.45 1.70 7.08
C ILE A 100 8.43 1.33 6.01
N LEU A 101 8.77 1.48 4.72
CA LEU A 101 7.89 1.11 3.61
C LEU A 101 7.54 -0.38 3.65
N TYR A 102 8.53 -1.24 3.89
CA TYR A 102 8.31 -2.68 4.03
C TYR A 102 7.39 -3.00 5.21
N PHE A 103 7.58 -2.34 6.35
CA PHE A 103 6.70 -2.51 7.51
C PHE A 103 5.27 -2.06 7.21
N ILE A 104 5.08 -0.90 6.57
CA ILE A 104 3.76 -0.39 6.18
C ILE A 104 3.06 -1.37 5.25
N ASP A 105 3.78 -1.90 4.25
CA ASP A 105 3.23 -2.89 3.34
C ASP A 105 2.82 -4.17 4.08
N LEU A 106 3.74 -4.72 4.87
CA LEU A 106 3.52 -5.97 5.57
C LEU A 106 2.42 -5.88 6.64
N PHE A 107 2.34 -4.76 7.35
CA PHE A 107 1.38 -4.59 8.43
C PHE A 107 0.07 -3.98 7.95
N ILE A 108 0.10 -2.79 7.37
CA ILE A 108 -1.12 -2.03 7.03
C ILE A 108 -1.77 -2.62 5.78
N VAL A 109 -1.03 -2.77 4.68
CA VAL A 109 -1.61 -3.19 3.40
C VAL A 109 -2.14 -4.63 3.48
N ARG A 110 -1.36 -5.56 4.04
CA ARG A 110 -1.81 -6.94 4.19
C ARG A 110 -3.03 -7.06 5.10
N SER A 111 -3.11 -6.27 6.18
CA SER A 111 -4.29 -6.26 7.06
C SER A 111 -5.55 -5.80 6.31
N ILE A 112 -5.46 -4.75 5.48
CA ILE A 112 -6.59 -4.26 4.67
C ILE A 112 -7.07 -5.32 3.69
N ILE A 113 -6.14 -5.95 2.97
CA ILE A 113 -6.45 -6.99 1.99
C ILE A 113 -7.07 -8.21 2.70
N GLN A 114 -6.50 -8.65 3.82
CA GLN A 114 -7.02 -9.78 4.59
C GLN A 114 -8.43 -9.51 5.11
N LEU A 115 -8.71 -8.31 5.61
CA LEU A 115 -10.07 -7.91 6.01
C LEU A 115 -11.04 -7.96 4.83
N GLY A 116 -10.59 -7.53 3.65
CA GLY A 116 -11.36 -7.64 2.42
C GLY A 116 -11.75 -9.09 2.11
N TYR A 117 -10.80 -10.03 2.18
CA TYR A 117 -11.07 -11.46 1.99
C TYR A 117 -11.95 -12.09 3.07
N MET A 118 -11.92 -11.57 4.31
CA MET A 118 -12.75 -12.09 5.39
C MET A 118 -14.22 -11.68 5.28
N ILE A 119 -14.49 -10.56 4.59
CA ILE A 119 -15.82 -9.96 4.46
C ILE A 119 -16.47 -10.32 3.11
N SER A 120 -15.67 -10.56 2.06
CA SER A 120 -16.14 -11.01 0.74
C SER A 120 -16.55 -12.47 0.72
#